data_AF-A0A954PSN9-F1
#
_entry.id   AF-A0A954PSN9-F1
#
_cell.length_a   1.000
_cell.length_b   1.000
_cell.length_c   1.000
_cell.angle_alpha   90.00
_cell.angle_beta   90.00
_cell.angle_gamma   90.00
#
_symmetry.space_group_name_H-M   'P 1'
#
loop_
_entity.id
_entity.type
_entity.pdbx_description
1 polymer ?
#
loop_
_entity_poly.entity_id
_entity_poly.type
_entity_poly.pdbx_seq_one_letter_code
_entity_poly.pdbx_strand_id
1 'polypeptide(L)'
;MNLRIFGDPVIFQWGSLPVTETMLSSTAISLLLLAGAGLLRYLVIHRPEHWLAVLSVMAVESFDNLVLDITGQRHKLVATLAGSLCLFIGSCNLAGQLPGVHPATGSLATTSALAVIVLFSVPIAGIQANGWWGYVSHYFRPSPLLMP
;
A
#
# COMPACT_ATOMS: atom_id res chain seq x y z
N MET A 1 31.19 -1.33 14.82
CA MET A 1 30.66 -2.56 14.19
C MET A 1 29.28 -2.21 13.66
N ASN A 2 29.14 -1.88 12.36
CA ASN A 2 27.86 -1.46 11.78
C ASN A 2 26.96 -2.68 11.68
N LEU A 3 26.10 -2.90 12.68
CA LEU A 3 25.06 -3.91 12.60
C LEU A 3 24.15 -3.53 11.43
N ARG A 4 24.11 -4.41 10.42
CA ARG A 4 23.21 -4.29 9.28
C ARG A 4 22.10 -5.30 9.45
N ILE A 5 20.87 -4.84 9.45
CA ILE A 5 19.69 -5.70 9.60
C ILE A 5 18.95 -5.64 8.26
N PHE A 6 18.81 -6.79 7.60
CA PHE A 6 18.30 -6.89 6.23
C PHE A 6 19.05 -6.02 5.18
N GLY A 7 20.30 -5.67 5.45
CA GLY A 7 21.14 -4.85 4.56
C GLY A 7 21.21 -3.36 4.93
N ASP A 8 20.34 -2.89 5.83
CA ASP A 8 20.21 -1.47 6.16
C ASP A 8 21.12 -1.07 7.35
N PRO A 9 21.73 0.13 7.31
CA PRO A 9 22.51 0.64 8.43
C PRO A 9 21.60 0.99 9.61
N VAL A 10 21.99 0.55 10.81
CA VAL A 10 21.34 0.94 12.07
C VAL A 10 21.89 2.29 12.51
N ILE A 11 21.02 3.30 12.59
CA ILE A 11 21.38 4.68 12.98
C ILE A 11 21.32 4.84 14.50
N PHE A 12 20.30 4.23 15.11
CA PHE A 12 20.01 4.37 16.53
C PHE A 12 19.54 3.04 17.11
N GLN A 13 19.90 2.73 18.35
CA GLN A 13 19.38 1.56 19.07
C GLN A 13 18.55 2.05 20.25
N TRP A 14 17.23 1.85 20.19
CA TRP A 14 16.35 2.08 21.33
C TRP A 14 16.31 0.79 22.16
N GLY A 15 17.21 0.66 23.12
CA GLY A 15 17.32 -0.55 23.94
C GLY A 15 17.63 -1.78 23.10
N SER A 16 16.69 -2.73 23.00
CA SER A 16 16.80 -3.94 22.17
C SER A 16 16.28 -3.77 20.74
N LEU A 17 15.67 -2.63 20.40
CA LEU A 17 15.09 -2.37 19.07
C LEU A 17 16.04 -1.50 18.24
N PRO A 18 16.69 -2.07 17.21
CA PRO A 18 17.52 -1.32 16.29
C PRO A 18 16.64 -0.53 15.32
N VAL A 19 16.85 0.79 15.27
CA VAL A 19 16.19 1.70 14.33
C VAL A 19 17.08 1.84 13.10
N THR A 20 16.58 1.33 11.98
CA THR A 20 17.25 1.43 10.68
C THR A 20 16.90 2.73 9.96
N GLU A 21 17.74 3.12 9.02
CA GLU A 21 17.46 4.24 8.12
C GLU A 21 16.14 4.09 7.35
N THR A 22 15.82 2.84 7.00
CA THR A 22 14.61 2.49 6.26
C THR A 22 13.36 2.58 7.11
N MET A 23 13.44 2.36 8.42
CA MET A 23 12.35 2.67 9.35
C MET A 23 12.07 4.17 9.39
N LEU A 24 13.12 5.00 9.39
CA LEU A 24 12.96 6.45 9.40
C LEU A 24 12.33 6.95 8.09
N SER A 25 12.85 6.52 6.94
CA SER A 25 12.35 6.97 5.64
C SER A 25 10.92 6.49 5.36
N SER A 26 10.62 5.21 5.66
CA SER A 26 9.25 4.69 5.52
C SER A 26 8.27 5.41 6.45
N THR A 27 8.63 5.63 7.71
CA THR A 27 7.78 6.35 8.67
C THR A 27 7.55 7.79 8.24
N ALA A 28 8.58 8.48 7.76
CA ALA A 28 8.46 9.85 7.26
C ALA A 28 7.51 9.95 6.06
N ILE A 29 7.65 9.04 5.09
CA ILE A 29 6.79 8.98 3.90
C ILE A 29 5.34 8.64 4.30
N SER A 30 5.14 7.66 5.20
CA SER A 30 3.81 7.32 5.70
C SER A 30 3.16 8.49 6.44
N LEU A 31 3.89 9.22 7.28
CA LEU A 31 3.39 10.42 7.96
C LEU A 31 3.01 11.52 6.98
N LEU A 32 3.85 11.76 5.97
CA LEU A 32 3.57 12.73 4.91
C LEU A 32 2.28 12.38 4.16
N LEU A 33 2.13 11.12 3.77
CA LEU A 33 0.94 10.64 3.07
C LEU A 33 -0.31 10.72 3.94
N LEU A 34 -0.23 10.36 5.22
CA LEU A 34 -1.35 10.47 6.16
C LEU A 34 -1.76 11.92 6.39
N ALA A 35 -0.79 12.83 6.55
CA ALA A 35 -1.05 14.26 6.68
C ALA A 35 -1.70 14.83 5.41
N GLY A 36 -1.17 14.47 4.23
CA GLY A 36 -1.75 14.85 2.94
C GLY A 36 -3.17 14.32 2.75
N ALA A 37 -3.42 13.05 3.08
CA ALA A 37 -4.74 12.44 3.03
C ALA A 37 -5.72 13.11 4.02
N GLY A 38 -5.26 13.46 5.23
CA GLY A 38 -6.04 14.20 6.21
C GLY A 38 -6.42 15.60 5.72
N LEU A 39 -5.48 16.32 5.11
CA LEU A 39 -5.71 17.64 4.52
C LEU A 39 -6.69 17.56 3.35
N LEU A 40 -6.48 16.63 2.41
CA LEU A 40 -7.38 16.43 1.28
C LEU A 40 -8.79 16.06 1.76
N ARG A 41 -8.91 15.15 2.74
CA ARG A 41 -10.20 14.81 3.36
C ARG A 41 -10.87 16.03 3.99
N TYR A 42 -10.11 16.87 4.69
CA TYR A 42 -10.63 18.10 5.28
C TYR A 42 -11.16 19.05 4.19
N LEU A 43 -10.41 19.23 3.10
CA LEU A 43 -10.81 20.05 1.95
C LEU A 43 -12.06 19.52 1.27
N VAL A 44 -12.17 18.20 1.04
CA VAL A 44 -13.36 17.59 0.46
C VAL A 44 -14.61 17.85 1.30
N ILE A 45 -14.50 17.76 2.63
CA ILE A 45 -15.65 17.93 3.53
C ILE A 45 -16.04 19.41 3.69
N HIS A 46 -15.08 20.32 3.84
CA HIS A 46 -15.36 21.72 4.21
C HIS A 46 -15.30 22.70 3.04
N ARG A 47 -14.63 22.35 1.94
CA ARG A 47 -14.39 23.21 0.77
C ARG A 47 -14.47 22.38 -0.53
N PRO A 48 -15.62 21.77 -0.85
CA PRO A 48 -15.75 20.86 -1.99
C PRO A 48 -15.47 21.52 -3.34
N GLU A 49 -15.67 22.84 -3.46
CA GLU A 49 -15.40 23.60 -4.69
C GLU A 49 -13.90 23.84 -4.95
N HIS A 50 -13.04 23.56 -3.96
CA HIS A 50 -11.60 23.73 -4.13
C HIS A 50 -11.07 22.71 -5.14
N TRP A 51 -10.26 23.15 -6.11
CA TRP A 51 -9.73 22.28 -7.17
C TRP A 51 -9.00 21.03 -6.62
N LEU A 52 -8.28 21.14 -5.49
CA LEU A 52 -7.67 19.99 -4.80
C LEU A 52 -8.71 18.95 -4.30
N ALA A 53 -9.88 19.39 -3.84
CA ALA A 53 -10.94 18.49 -3.42
C ALA A 53 -11.49 17.73 -4.63
N VAL A 54 -11.78 18.43 -5.73
CA VAL A 54 -12.23 17.83 -6.99
C VAL A 54 -11.21 16.82 -7.52
N LEU A 55 -9.92 17.20 -7.60
CA LEU A 55 -8.86 16.30 -8.03
C LEU A 55 -8.74 15.06 -7.15
N SER A 56 -8.88 15.20 -5.82
CA SER A 56 -8.81 14.05 -4.92
C SER A 56 -9.94 13.05 -5.14
N VAL A 57 -11.16 13.54 -5.41
CA VAL A 57 -12.31 12.68 -5.74
C VAL A 57 -12.09 12.00 -7.08
N MET A 58 -11.67 12.74 -8.11
CA MET A 58 -11.37 12.17 -9.44
C MET A 58 -10.27 11.11 -9.38
N ALA A 59 -9.23 11.33 -8.56
CA ALA A 59 -8.16 10.36 -8.37
C ALA A 59 -8.68 9.05 -7.73
N VAL A 60 -9.48 9.15 -6.66
CA VAL A 60 -10.09 7.97 -6.01
C VAL A 60 -11.03 7.23 -6.96
N GLU A 61 -11.88 7.94 -7.70
CA GLU A 61 -12.76 7.33 -8.71
C GLU A 61 -11.96 6.64 -9.83
N SER A 62 -10.83 7.22 -10.25
CA SER A 62 -9.95 6.60 -11.23
C SER A 62 -9.40 5.26 -10.73
N PHE A 63 -8.96 5.18 -9.46
CA PHE A 63 -8.52 3.92 -8.86
C PHE A 63 -9.66 2.90 -8.72
N ASP A 64 -10.84 3.34 -8.29
CA ASP A 64 -12.01 2.46 -8.20
C ASP A 64 -12.39 1.88 -9.57
N ASN A 65 -12.34 2.70 -10.63
CA ASN A 65 -12.62 2.25 -12.00
C ASN A 65 -11.53 1.31 -12.52
N LEU A 66 -10.25 1.58 -12.25
CA LEU A 66 -9.17 0.65 -12.61
C LEU A 66 -9.36 -0.72 -11.96
N VAL A 67 -9.75 -0.78 -10.69
CA VAL A 67 -10.02 -2.05 -10.02
C VAL A 67 -11.27 -2.72 -10.56
N LEU A 68 -12.32 -1.94 -10.88
CA LEU A 68 -13.52 -2.46 -11.53
C LEU A 68 -13.18 -3.11 -12.87
N ASP A 69 -12.37 -2.46 -13.71
CA ASP A 69 -12.01 -2.94 -15.05
C ASP A 69 -11.20 -4.24 -14.97
N ILE A 70 -10.32 -4.37 -13.98
CA ILE A 70 -9.47 -5.55 -13.78
C ILE A 70 -10.25 -6.72 -13.15
N THR A 71 -11.04 -6.44 -12.12
CA THR A 71 -11.69 -7.48 -11.31
C THR A 71 -13.12 -7.80 -11.75
N GLY A 72 -13.72 -6.98 -12.62
CA GLY A 72 -15.10 -7.08 -13.07
C GLY A 72 -16.15 -6.72 -12.01
N GLN A 73 -15.74 -6.37 -10.79
CA GLN A 73 -16.64 -6.05 -9.68
C GLN A 73 -16.05 -4.95 -8.78
N ARG A 74 -16.91 -4.13 -8.17
CA ARG A 74 -16.45 -3.11 -7.23
C ARG A 74 -15.98 -3.73 -5.92
N HIS A 75 -14.66 -3.82 -5.75
CA HIS A 75 -14.02 -4.26 -4.52
C HIS A 75 -13.43 -3.07 -3.77
N LYS A 76 -14.22 -2.41 -2.92
CA LYS A 76 -13.80 -1.19 -2.20
C LYS A 76 -12.52 -1.38 -1.39
N LEU A 77 -12.37 -2.54 -0.73
CA LEU A 77 -11.15 -2.88 0.03
C LEU A 77 -9.92 -3.01 -0.89
N VAL A 78 -10.06 -3.68 -2.04
CA VAL A 78 -8.96 -3.87 -3.00
C VAL A 78 -8.57 -2.54 -3.63
N ALA A 79 -9.54 -1.72 -4.02
CA ALA A 79 -9.28 -0.40 -4.58
C ALA A 79 -8.58 0.52 -3.58
N THR A 80 -9.04 0.55 -2.32
CA THR A 80 -8.41 1.34 -1.26
C THR A 80 -6.98 0.87 -0.97
N LEU A 81 -6.75 -0.45 -0.93
CA LEU A 81 -5.42 -1.01 -0.70
C LEU A 81 -4.48 -0.78 -1.89
N ALA A 82 -4.94 -1.02 -3.11
CA ALA A 82 -4.15 -0.82 -4.32
C ALA A 82 -3.76 0.65 -4.48
N GLY A 83 -4.71 1.57 -4.25
CA GLY A 83 -4.45 3.01 -4.28
C GLY A 83 -3.43 3.44 -3.21
N SER A 84 -3.56 2.95 -1.97
CA SER A 84 -2.61 3.31 -0.90
C SER A 84 -1.21 2.75 -1.14
N LEU A 85 -1.09 1.51 -1.64
CA LEU A 85 0.18 0.92 -2.04
C LEU A 85 0.81 1.68 -3.20
N CYS A 86 0.03 2.04 -4.22
CA CYS A 86 0.49 2.82 -5.35
C CYS A 86 1.06 4.17 -4.90
N LEU A 87 0.34 4.90 -4.04
CA LEU A 87 0.80 6.17 -3.49
C LEU A 87 2.06 5.99 -2.63
N PHE A 88 2.11 4.98 -1.76
CA PHE A 88 3.28 4.72 -0.92
C PHE A 88 4.53 4.38 -1.74
N ILE A 89 4.43 3.43 -2.67
CA ILE A 89 5.54 3.00 -3.52
C ILE A 89 5.98 4.15 -4.42
N GLY A 90 5.03 4.87 -5.03
CA GLY A 90 5.30 6.05 -5.84
C GLY A 90 6.04 7.13 -5.06
N SER A 91 5.58 7.46 -3.85
CA SER A 91 6.25 8.43 -2.98
C SER A 91 7.65 7.96 -2.54
N CYS A 92 7.84 6.67 -2.26
CA CYS A 92 9.17 6.13 -1.97
C CYS A 92 10.14 6.30 -3.14
N ASN A 93 9.68 6.00 -4.36
CA ASN A 93 10.49 6.11 -5.57
C ASN A 93 10.82 7.58 -5.87
N LEU A 94 9.87 8.51 -5.70
CA LEU A 94 10.12 9.95 -5.84
C LEU A 94 11.07 10.47 -4.76
N ALA A 95 10.90 10.03 -3.51
CA ALA A 95 11.80 10.40 -2.42
C ALA A 95 13.24 9.93 -2.67
N GLY A 96 13.42 8.75 -3.27
CA GLY A 96 14.74 8.23 -3.63
C GLY A 96 15.48 9.03 -4.71
N GLN A 97 14.79 9.94 -5.42
CA GLN A 97 15.41 10.84 -6.38
C GLN A 97 16.06 12.07 -5.72
N LEU A 98 15.77 12.31 -4.43
CA LEU A 98 16.37 13.39 -3.65
C LEU A 98 17.79 13.00 -3.19
N PRO A 99 18.79 13.89 -3.34
CA PRO A 99 20.15 13.61 -2.92
C PRO A 99 20.20 13.39 -1.40
N GLY A 100 20.74 12.24 -0.98
CA GLY A 100 20.89 11.88 0.43
C GLY A 100 19.67 11.19 1.07
N VAL A 101 18.62 10.86 0.31
CA VAL A 101 17.46 10.09 0.81
C VAL A 101 17.53 8.65 0.30
N HIS A 102 17.65 7.69 1.21
CA HIS A 102 17.54 6.28 0.87
C HIS A 102 16.06 5.85 0.77
N PRO A 103 15.58 5.41 -0.41
CA PRO A 103 14.19 5.04 -0.60
C PRO A 103 13.85 3.81 0.24
N ALA A 104 12.72 3.86 0.94
CA ALA A 104 12.27 2.72 1.76
C ALA A 104 12.03 1.45 0.91
N THR A 105 11.67 1.60 -0.36
CA THR A 105 11.52 0.49 -1.32
C THR A 105 12.84 -0.21 -1.67
N GLY A 106 13.99 0.37 -1.33
CA GLY A 106 15.29 -0.30 -1.45
C GLY A 106 15.55 -1.36 -0.39
N SER A 107 14.75 -1.40 0.68
CA SER A 107 14.88 -2.38 1.76
C SER A 107 14.14 -3.69 1.47
N LEU A 108 14.79 -4.81 1.75
CA LEU A 108 14.12 -6.11 1.78
C LEU A 108 13.05 -6.18 2.88
N ALA A 109 13.26 -5.48 4.01
CA ALA A 109 12.29 -5.46 5.12
C ALA A 109 10.98 -4.77 4.70
N THR A 110 11.06 -3.62 4.04
CA THR A 110 9.88 -2.88 3.59
C THR A 110 9.14 -3.65 2.49
N THR A 111 9.86 -4.17 1.49
CA THR A 111 9.23 -4.92 0.38
C THR A 111 8.57 -6.21 0.85
N SER A 112 9.22 -6.98 1.73
CA SER A 112 8.64 -8.19 2.31
C SER A 112 7.42 -7.88 3.19
N ALA A 113 7.45 -6.81 4.00
CA ALA A 113 6.30 -6.41 4.79
C ALA A 113 5.08 -6.06 3.92
N LEU A 114 5.28 -5.29 2.85
CA LEU A 114 4.21 -4.97 1.89
C LEU A 114 3.68 -6.25 1.21
N ALA A 115 4.56 -7.16 0.82
CA ALA A 115 4.17 -8.44 0.21
C ALA A 115 3.29 -9.26 1.15
N VAL A 116 3.63 -9.33 2.44
CA VAL A 116 2.82 -10.02 3.46
C VAL A 116 1.45 -9.36 3.62
N ILE A 117 1.36 -8.02 3.64
CA ILE A 117 0.09 -7.31 3.71
C ILE A 117 -0.81 -7.69 2.52
N VAL A 118 -0.26 -7.68 1.32
CA VAL A 118 -0.99 -8.04 0.09
C VAL A 118 -1.40 -9.51 0.10
N LEU A 119 -0.50 -10.40 0.52
CA LEU A 119 -0.71 -11.84 0.60
C LEU A 119 -1.93 -12.20 1.45
N PHE A 120 -2.17 -11.49 2.55
CA PHE A 120 -3.37 -11.69 3.37
C PHE A 120 -4.58 -10.91 2.84
N SER A 121 -4.37 -9.68 2.36
CA SER A 121 -5.47 -8.81 1.96
C SER A 121 -6.24 -9.32 0.74
N VAL A 122 -5.53 -9.91 -0.25
CA VAL A 122 -6.16 -10.41 -1.48
C VAL A 122 -7.10 -11.60 -1.20
N PRO A 123 -6.70 -12.66 -0.47
CA PRO A 123 -7.60 -13.73 -0.07
C PRO A 123 -8.78 -13.23 0.76
N ILE A 124 -8.53 -12.33 1.74
CA ILE A 124 -9.59 -11.77 2.58
C ILE A 124 -10.62 -11.04 1.71
N ALA A 125 -10.19 -10.22 0.76
CA ALA A 125 -11.08 -9.53 -0.16
C ALA A 125 -11.85 -10.51 -1.07
N GLY A 126 -11.18 -11.55 -1.57
CA GLY A 126 -11.81 -12.60 -2.39
C GLY A 126 -12.88 -13.39 -1.64
N ILE A 127 -12.63 -13.71 -0.36
CA ILE A 127 -13.60 -14.39 0.52
C ILE A 127 -14.78 -13.47 0.83
N GLN A 128 -14.55 -12.18 1.06
CA GLN A 128 -15.64 -11.22 1.31
C GLN A 128 -16.55 -11.04 0.09
N ALA A 129 -15.99 -11.08 -1.12
CA ALA A 129 -16.75 -10.88 -2.35
C ALA A 129 -17.54 -12.11 -2.80
N ASN A 130 -16.90 -13.29 -2.76
CA ASN A 130 -17.47 -14.53 -3.30
C ASN A 130 -18.01 -15.48 -2.21
N GLY A 131 -17.83 -15.15 -0.93
CA GLY A 131 -18.05 -16.05 0.19
C GLY A 131 -16.97 -17.13 0.29
N TRP A 132 -16.86 -17.75 1.47
CA TRP A 132 -15.89 -18.82 1.72
C TRP A 132 -16.00 -19.96 0.70
N TRP A 133 -17.22 -20.43 0.45
CA TRP A 133 -17.48 -21.52 -0.48
C TRP A 133 -17.27 -21.11 -1.95
N GLY A 134 -17.65 -19.89 -2.33
CA GLY A 134 -17.42 -19.39 -3.68
C GLY A 134 -15.93 -19.23 -3.99
N TYR A 135 -15.14 -18.71 -3.04
CA TYR A 135 -13.69 -18.58 -3.15
C TYR A 135 -13.00 -19.93 -3.33
N VAL A 136 -13.31 -20.91 -2.47
CA VAL A 136 -12.75 -22.27 -2.56
C VAL A 136 -13.21 -22.97 -3.84
N SER A 137 -14.49 -22.82 -4.24
CA SER A 137 -15.00 -23.41 -5.49
C SER A 137 -14.29 -22.88 -6.74
N HIS A 138 -13.73 -21.67 -6.67
CA HIS A 138 -12.97 -21.08 -7.76
C HIS A 138 -11.69 -21.86 -8.05
N TYR A 139 -11.03 -22.40 -7.02
CA TYR A 139 -9.87 -23.29 -7.17
C TYR A 139 -10.24 -24.64 -7.83
N PHE A 140 -11.52 -25.03 -7.80
CA PHE A 140 -12.00 -26.27 -8.39
C PHE A 140 -12.55 -26.10 -9.82
N ARG A 141 -12.58 -24.88 -10.38
CA ARG A 141 -13.06 -24.62 -11.76
C ARG A 141 -11.88 -24.37 -12.72
N PRO A 142 -11.86 -24.96 -13.94
CA PRO A 142 -12.90 -25.78 -14.57
C PRO A 142 -12.80 -27.29 -14.28
N SER A 143 -11.65 -27.79 -13.82
CA SER A 143 -11.44 -29.20 -13.49
C SER A 143 -10.68 -29.37 -12.16
N PRO A 144 -11.09 -30.28 -11.25
CA PRO A 144 -10.38 -30.57 -10.00
C PRO A 144 -8.92 -31.04 -10.18
N LEU A 145 -8.54 -31.47 -11.39
CA LEU A 145 -7.19 -31.93 -11.74
C LEU A 145 -6.17 -30.80 -11.90
N LEU A 146 -6.61 -29.54 -11.97
CA LEU A 146 -5.77 -28.34 -12.08
C LEU A 146 -5.52 -27.67 -10.72
N MET A 147 -5.92 -28.30 -9.61
CA MET A 147 -5.44 -27.90 -8.30
C MET A 147 -3.91 -28.02 -8.27
N PRO A 148 -3.17 -26.95 -7.91
CA PRO A 148 -1.73 -27.04 -7.73
C PRO A 148 -1.35 -28.01 -6.60
#